data_AF-A0A357F3J0-F1
#
_entry.id   AF-A0A357F3J0-F1
#
_cell.length_a   1.000
_cell.length_b   1.000
_cell.length_c   1.000
_cell.angle_alpha   90.00
_cell.angle_beta   90.00
_cell.angle_gamma   90.00
#
_symmetry.space_group_name_H-M   'P 1'
#
loop_
_entity.id
_entity.type
_entity.pdbx_description
1 polymer ?
#
loop_
_entity_poly.entity_id
_entity_poly.type
_entity_poly.pdbx_seq_one_letter_code
_entity_poly.pdbx_strand_id
1 'polypeptide(L)'
;MKKSYLFVIFLMLVHISVIPSIGQKIEKLSSSKTSSLPDKLREIGDYFGCYFTLETALLSGDISNSLEGHRVTTKRNVGTLSNALDQLRISVPNFAYKFDRFNSKIVYIYDNRLLRKKDYPLESTVGEIRFNGTAIELVQVLAKRGIELTSYGPQSSTELGTENITAALHIRATRVNVRDLITNSLPLKNRGRLLWIARTELIGNQKTFVRFRR
;
A
#
# COMPACT_ATOMS: atom_id res chain seq x y z
N MET A 1 26.20 -34.94 72.29
CA MET A 1 24.75 -35.19 72.45
C MET A 1 24.07 -33.92 72.93
N LYS A 2 23.31 -33.25 72.05
CA LYS A 2 22.12 -32.42 72.34
C LYS A 2 21.48 -32.09 70.99
N LYS A 3 20.19 -32.43 70.87
CA LYS A 3 19.33 -32.29 69.68
C LYS A 3 18.92 -30.82 69.49
N SER A 4 18.23 -30.56 68.37
CA SER A 4 17.25 -29.45 68.11
C SER A 4 17.69 -28.45 67.04
N TYR A 5 16.87 -27.93 66.11
CA TYR A 5 15.49 -28.18 65.68
C TYR A 5 15.37 -27.72 64.21
N LEU A 6 14.48 -28.40 63.48
CA LEU A 6 13.98 -28.14 62.14
C LEU A 6 13.16 -26.83 62.10
N PHE A 7 13.39 -25.95 61.12
CA PHE A 7 12.45 -24.86 60.78
C PHE A 7 12.37 -24.74 59.26
N VAL A 8 11.42 -25.46 58.66
CA VAL A 8 11.06 -25.33 57.24
C VAL A 8 9.94 -24.29 57.17
N ILE A 9 10.28 -23.08 56.70
CA ILE A 9 9.31 -22.02 56.43
C ILE A 9 8.70 -22.28 55.06
N PHE A 10 7.43 -22.69 55.04
CA PHE A 10 6.63 -22.86 53.83
C PHE A 10 6.03 -21.49 53.46
N LEU A 11 6.65 -20.80 52.49
CA LEU A 11 6.18 -19.50 52.02
C LEU A 11 5.10 -19.72 50.94
N MET A 12 3.83 -19.68 51.34
CA MET A 12 2.70 -19.63 50.40
C MET A 12 2.62 -18.23 49.77
N LEU A 13 3.14 -18.10 48.55
CA LEU A 13 2.90 -16.93 47.69
C LEU A 13 1.47 -16.99 47.14
N VAL A 14 0.59 -16.20 47.75
CA VAL A 14 -0.76 -15.93 47.23
C VAL A 14 -0.62 -15.08 45.97
N HIS A 15 -0.78 -15.68 44.79
CA HIS A 15 -0.99 -14.95 43.55
C HIS A 15 -2.44 -14.43 43.51
N ILE A 16 -2.60 -13.16 43.87
CA ILE A 16 -3.84 -12.42 43.60
C ILE A 16 -3.84 -12.11 42.10
N SER A 17 -4.49 -12.97 41.32
CA SER A 17 -4.80 -12.72 39.92
C SER A 17 -5.81 -11.57 39.84
N VAL A 18 -5.32 -10.34 39.69
CA VAL A 18 -6.16 -9.20 39.29
C VAL A 18 -6.58 -9.46 37.86
N ILE A 19 -7.78 -10.00 37.67
CA ILE A 19 -8.42 -10.08 36.35
C ILE A 19 -8.86 -8.65 36.04
N PRO A 20 -8.25 -7.94 35.06
CA PRO A 20 -8.80 -6.67 34.64
C PRO A 20 -10.20 -6.94 34.09
N SER A 21 -11.18 -6.23 34.64
CA SER A 21 -12.55 -6.18 34.15
C SER A 21 -12.52 -5.76 32.68
N ILE A 22 -12.56 -6.74 31.77
CA ILE A 22 -12.86 -6.57 30.34
C ILE A 22 -14.38 -6.38 30.25
N GLY A 23 -14.85 -5.28 30.82
CA GLY A 23 -16.25 -4.89 30.84
C GLY A 23 -16.34 -3.45 30.42
N GLN A 24 -17.09 -3.20 29.33
CA GLN A 24 -17.46 -1.88 28.81
C GLN A 24 -16.42 -1.12 27.97
N LYS A 25 -16.08 -1.70 26.82
CA LYS A 25 -15.91 -0.89 25.58
C LYS A 25 -16.47 -1.61 24.36
N ILE A 26 -17.62 -2.26 24.54
CA ILE A 26 -18.40 -2.86 23.46
C ILE A 26 -19.79 -2.24 23.53
N GLU A 27 -19.91 -0.95 23.26
CA GLU A 27 -21.20 -0.36 22.90
C GLU A 27 -20.99 0.94 22.11
N LYS A 28 -21.77 1.07 21.03
CA LYS A 28 -21.72 2.07 19.96
C LYS A 28 -20.50 2.03 19.05
N LEU A 29 -20.52 1.11 18.08
CA LEU A 29 -19.85 1.36 16.81
C LEU A 29 -20.48 0.51 15.69
N SER A 30 -21.79 0.69 15.45
CA SER A 30 -22.60 -0.07 14.48
C SER A 30 -22.92 0.68 13.19
N SER A 31 -22.15 1.71 12.81
CA SER A 31 -22.22 2.27 11.46
C SER A 31 -21.13 1.67 10.57
N SER A 32 -21.55 0.92 9.56
CA SER A 32 -20.67 0.54 8.45
C SER A 32 -20.26 1.83 7.73
N LYS A 33 -19.04 2.31 7.96
CA LYS A 33 -18.55 3.53 7.33
C LYS A 33 -18.09 3.20 5.90
N THR A 34 -18.78 3.76 4.92
CA THR A 34 -18.36 3.71 3.52
C THR A 34 -17.19 4.68 3.31
N SER A 35 -16.09 4.21 2.72
CA SER A 35 -14.91 5.03 2.40
C SER A 35 -14.49 4.84 0.94
N SER A 36 -13.63 5.71 0.42
CA SER A 36 -12.97 5.45 -0.87
C SER A 36 -12.03 4.25 -0.76
N LEU A 37 -11.73 3.58 -1.88
CA LEU A 37 -10.74 2.51 -1.91
C LEU A 37 -9.34 2.97 -1.41
N PRO A 38 -8.79 4.13 -1.85
CA PRO A 38 -7.51 4.61 -1.33
C PRO A 38 -7.50 4.81 0.19
N ASP A 39 -8.58 5.36 0.76
CA ASP A 39 -8.68 5.51 2.23
C ASP A 39 -8.73 4.15 2.91
N LYS A 40 -9.44 3.19 2.30
CA LYS A 40 -9.56 1.84 2.84
C LYS A 40 -8.23 1.08 2.83
N LEU A 41 -7.47 1.21 1.74
CA LEU A 41 -6.12 0.65 1.66
C LEU A 41 -5.20 1.25 2.73
N ARG A 42 -5.33 2.56 3.03
CA ARG A 42 -4.56 3.16 4.13
C ARG A 42 -4.92 2.58 5.48
N GLU A 43 -6.22 2.44 5.78
CA GLU A 43 -6.70 1.81 7.02
C GLU A 43 -6.17 0.36 7.17
N ILE A 44 -6.25 -0.43 6.11
CA ILE A 44 -5.71 -1.80 6.09
C ILE A 44 -4.19 -1.78 6.30
N GLY A 45 -3.48 -0.85 5.67
CA GLY A 45 -2.03 -0.72 5.78
C GLY A 45 -1.58 -0.35 7.19
N ASP A 46 -2.33 0.53 7.86
CA ASP A 46 -2.08 0.89 9.25
C ASP A 46 -2.32 -0.28 10.18
N TYR A 47 -3.39 -1.05 9.94
CA TYR A 47 -3.72 -2.22 10.76
C TYR A 47 -2.70 -3.36 10.62
N PHE A 48 -2.29 -3.70 9.40
CA PHE A 48 -1.36 -4.81 9.13
C PHE A 48 0.12 -4.40 9.04
N GLY A 49 0.44 -3.11 9.16
CA GLY A 49 1.82 -2.62 9.05
C GLY A 49 2.44 -2.80 7.65
N CYS A 50 1.63 -2.70 6.59
CA CYS A 50 2.03 -2.87 5.20
C CYS A 50 1.84 -1.59 4.38
N TYR A 51 2.33 -1.59 3.14
CA TYR A 51 2.27 -0.47 2.20
C TYR A 51 1.65 -0.94 0.90
N PHE A 52 0.96 -0.04 0.22
CA PHE A 52 0.28 -0.30 -1.04
C PHE A 52 0.80 0.60 -2.14
N THR A 53 0.75 0.10 -3.36
CA THR A 53 0.70 0.92 -4.58
C THR A 53 -0.68 0.73 -5.20
N LEU A 54 -1.13 1.69 -6.02
CA LEU A 54 -2.42 1.57 -6.70
C LEU A 54 -2.31 1.94 -8.17
N GLU A 55 -2.49 0.97 -9.06
CA GLU A 55 -2.50 1.16 -10.51
C GLU A 55 -3.94 1.08 -11.00
N THR A 56 -4.48 2.18 -11.51
CA THR A 56 -5.85 2.24 -11.99
C THR A 56 -5.92 2.47 -13.50
N ALA A 57 -6.89 1.80 -14.11
CA ALA A 57 -7.33 2.09 -15.46
C ALA A 57 -8.40 3.18 -15.45
N LEU A 58 -8.35 4.07 -16.46
CA LEU A 58 -9.35 5.09 -16.72
C LEU A 58 -10.02 4.82 -18.08
N LEU A 59 -11.33 5.02 -18.14
CA LEU A 59 -12.08 5.09 -19.39
C LEU A 59 -12.38 6.57 -19.66
N SER A 60 -11.84 7.10 -20.77
CA SER A 60 -12.05 8.48 -21.19
C SER A 60 -11.78 9.54 -20.10
N GLY A 61 -10.71 9.34 -19.30
CA GLY A 61 -10.32 10.25 -18.23
C GLY A 61 -11.22 10.25 -16.97
N ASP A 62 -12.29 9.45 -16.93
CA ASP A 62 -13.24 9.46 -15.82
C ASP A 62 -12.76 8.59 -14.63
N ILE A 63 -12.49 9.27 -13.51
CA ILE A 63 -12.05 8.66 -12.25
C ILE A 63 -13.16 7.81 -11.61
N SER A 64 -14.43 8.08 -11.88
CA SER A 64 -15.53 7.28 -11.32
C SER A 64 -15.50 5.83 -11.79
N ASN A 65 -14.96 5.58 -13.00
CA ASN A 65 -14.78 4.26 -13.61
C ASN A 65 -13.43 3.60 -13.28
N SER A 66 -12.70 4.18 -12.33
CA SER A 66 -11.37 3.76 -11.89
C SER A 66 -11.45 3.02 -10.55
N LEU A 67 -10.43 2.24 -10.18
CA LEU A 67 -10.36 1.63 -8.85
C LEU A 67 -10.48 2.67 -7.73
N GLU A 68 -9.91 3.86 -7.92
CA GLU A 68 -9.94 4.94 -6.93
C GLU A 68 -11.34 5.50 -6.67
N GLY A 69 -12.20 5.49 -7.69
CA GLY A 69 -13.58 5.97 -7.61
C GLY A 69 -14.50 5.06 -6.80
N HIS A 70 -14.11 3.81 -6.57
CA HIS A 70 -14.93 2.84 -5.87
C HIS A 70 -15.06 3.17 -4.39
N ARG A 71 -16.29 3.05 -3.90
CA ARG A 71 -16.64 3.16 -2.49
C ARG A 71 -16.76 1.77 -1.91
N VAL A 72 -16.08 1.53 -0.80
CA VAL A 72 -16.02 0.22 -0.15
C VAL A 72 -16.65 0.31 1.23
N THR A 73 -17.48 -0.68 1.53
CA THR A 73 -18.02 -0.93 2.87
C THR A 73 -17.36 -2.19 3.41
N THR A 74 -16.66 -2.10 4.52
CA THR A 74 -15.93 -3.25 5.08
C THR A 74 -16.53 -3.68 6.40
N LYS A 75 -16.58 -5.00 6.61
CA LYS A 75 -16.87 -5.58 7.91
C LYS A 75 -15.60 -5.48 8.78
N ARG A 76 -15.75 -5.26 10.09
CA ARG A 76 -14.59 -5.08 10.99
C ARG A 76 -13.70 -6.31 11.17
N ASN A 77 -14.21 -7.51 10.93
CA ASN A 77 -13.48 -8.74 11.20
C ASN A 77 -12.83 -9.28 9.92
N VAL A 78 -11.68 -8.73 9.59
CA VAL A 78 -10.79 -9.20 8.51
C VAL A 78 -9.57 -9.83 9.16
N GLY A 79 -9.65 -11.11 9.51
CA GLY A 79 -8.63 -11.78 10.33
C GLY A 79 -7.19 -11.64 9.80
N THR A 80 -6.97 -11.85 8.50
CA THR A 80 -5.65 -11.75 7.86
C THR A 80 -5.63 -10.69 6.76
N LEU A 81 -4.43 -10.22 6.38
CA LEU A 81 -4.26 -9.27 5.28
C LEU A 81 -4.84 -9.82 3.97
N SER A 82 -4.56 -11.09 3.65
CA SER A 82 -5.12 -11.74 2.46
C SER A 82 -6.65 -11.76 2.48
N ASN A 83 -7.26 -12.09 3.63
CA ASN A 83 -8.72 -12.05 3.77
C ASN A 83 -9.29 -10.63 3.57
N ALA A 84 -8.58 -9.60 4.05
CA ALA A 84 -8.97 -8.21 3.80
C ALA A 84 -8.93 -7.86 2.31
N LEU A 85 -7.86 -8.23 1.62
CA LEU A 85 -7.68 -7.97 0.19
C LEU A 85 -8.64 -8.79 -0.68
N ASP A 86 -8.97 -10.02 -0.29
CA ASP A 86 -9.94 -10.85 -0.98
C ASP A 86 -11.37 -10.30 -0.82
N GLN A 87 -11.71 -9.71 0.33
CA GLN A 87 -12.97 -8.97 0.47
C GLN A 87 -13.02 -7.76 -0.47
N LEU A 88 -11.92 -7.01 -0.61
CA LEU A 88 -11.84 -5.93 -1.59
C LEU A 88 -12.04 -6.45 -3.01
N ARG A 89 -11.39 -7.56 -3.36
CA ARG A 89 -11.53 -8.22 -4.67
C ARG A 89 -12.98 -8.59 -5.00
N ILE A 90 -13.76 -9.03 -4.02
CA ILE A 90 -15.18 -9.35 -4.21
C ILE A 90 -16.01 -8.08 -4.47
N SER A 91 -15.70 -6.98 -3.76
CA SER A 91 -16.49 -5.75 -3.79
C SER A 91 -16.10 -4.74 -4.88
N VAL A 92 -14.87 -4.83 -5.40
CA VAL A 92 -14.31 -3.85 -6.35
C VAL A 92 -14.01 -4.56 -7.67
N PRO A 93 -14.76 -4.28 -8.75
CA PRO A 93 -14.50 -4.83 -10.08
C PRO A 93 -13.06 -4.60 -10.55
N ASN A 94 -12.49 -5.63 -11.20
CA ASN A 94 -11.11 -5.65 -11.72
C ASN A 94 -10.00 -5.49 -10.68
N PHE A 95 -10.31 -5.47 -9.38
CA PHE A 95 -9.31 -5.40 -8.33
C PHE A 95 -8.44 -6.67 -8.33
N ALA A 96 -7.14 -6.48 -8.49
CA ALA A 96 -6.14 -7.51 -8.31
C ALA A 96 -5.01 -7.01 -7.43
N TYR A 97 -4.29 -7.97 -6.86
CA TYR A 97 -3.16 -7.68 -6.01
C TYR A 97 -2.09 -8.76 -6.11
N LYS A 98 -0.84 -8.36 -5.89
CA LYS A 98 0.30 -9.28 -5.69
C LYS A 98 1.25 -8.69 -4.66
N PHE A 99 1.91 -9.55 -3.89
CA PHE A 99 2.95 -9.12 -2.96
C PHE A 99 4.25 -8.80 -3.72
N ASP A 100 4.98 -7.78 -3.26
CA ASP A 100 6.32 -7.55 -3.77
C ASP A 100 7.25 -8.70 -3.38
N ARG A 101 8.08 -9.12 -4.34
CA ARG A 101 8.98 -10.28 -4.18
C ARG A 101 10.21 -10.00 -3.33
N PHE A 102 10.59 -8.73 -3.16
CA PHE A 102 11.78 -8.31 -2.41
C PHE A 102 11.44 -7.78 -1.02
N ASN A 103 10.20 -7.30 -0.84
CA ASN A 103 9.70 -6.72 0.39
C ASN A 103 8.24 -7.11 0.62
N SER A 104 8.02 -8.15 1.43
CA SER A 104 6.70 -8.69 1.73
C SER A 104 5.74 -7.71 2.43
N LYS A 105 6.24 -6.55 2.90
CA LYS A 105 5.39 -5.48 3.44
C LYS A 105 4.75 -4.61 2.36
N ILE A 106 5.13 -4.78 1.08
CA ILE A 106 4.58 -4.01 -0.04
C ILE A 106 3.62 -4.90 -0.81
N VAL A 107 2.42 -4.38 -1.08
CA VAL A 107 1.39 -5.03 -1.88
C VAL A 107 1.08 -4.13 -3.07
N TYR A 108 1.26 -4.66 -4.26
CA TYR A 108 0.87 -4.01 -5.50
C TYR A 108 -0.61 -4.22 -5.73
N ILE A 109 -1.40 -3.16 -5.74
CA ILE A 109 -2.81 -3.19 -6.17
C ILE A 109 -2.88 -2.69 -7.61
N TYR A 110 -3.53 -3.43 -8.48
CA TYR A 110 -3.66 -3.04 -9.87
C TYR A 110 -5.01 -3.45 -10.46
N ASP A 111 -5.45 -2.68 -11.44
CA ASP A 111 -6.63 -2.97 -12.24
C ASP A 111 -6.31 -4.05 -13.29
N ASN A 112 -7.01 -5.18 -13.26
CA ASN A 112 -6.80 -6.30 -14.18
C ASN A 112 -6.92 -5.92 -15.67
N ARG A 113 -7.62 -4.83 -16.01
CA ARG A 113 -7.71 -4.34 -17.38
C ARG A 113 -6.34 -3.89 -17.91
N LEU A 114 -5.45 -3.41 -17.03
CA LEU A 114 -4.11 -2.95 -17.39
C LEU A 114 -3.21 -4.10 -17.85
N LEU A 115 -3.39 -5.30 -17.31
CA LEU A 115 -2.63 -6.49 -17.73
C LEU A 115 -2.93 -6.90 -19.18
N ARG A 116 -4.05 -6.44 -19.74
CA ARG A 116 -4.42 -6.68 -21.14
C ARG A 116 -3.91 -5.60 -22.08
N LYS A 117 -3.38 -4.49 -21.55
CA LYS A 117 -2.81 -3.42 -22.35
C LYS A 117 -1.43 -3.86 -22.83
N LYS A 118 -1.27 -4.02 -24.14
CA LYS A 118 0.02 -4.25 -24.75
C LYS A 118 0.97 -3.10 -24.38
N ASP A 119 2.22 -3.43 -24.07
CA ASP A 119 3.27 -2.46 -23.75
C ASP A 119 2.94 -1.60 -22.51
N TYR A 120 2.22 -2.16 -21.53
CA TYR A 120 1.89 -1.46 -20.30
C TYR A 120 3.16 -0.98 -19.56
N PRO A 121 3.36 0.35 -19.36
CA PRO A 121 4.66 0.88 -18.96
C PRO A 121 5.22 0.37 -17.63
N LEU A 122 4.36 0.02 -16.67
CA LEU A 122 4.78 -0.51 -15.37
C LEU A 122 5.17 -2.00 -15.40
N GLU A 123 4.79 -2.72 -16.46
CA GLU A 123 5.26 -4.09 -16.72
C GLU A 123 6.55 -4.13 -17.56
N SER A 124 6.96 -3.01 -18.14
CA SER A 124 8.20 -2.90 -18.92
C SER A 124 9.45 -3.22 -18.08
N THR A 125 10.48 -3.73 -18.74
CA THR A 125 11.80 -3.98 -18.14
C THR A 125 12.79 -2.92 -18.61
N VAL A 126 13.55 -2.36 -17.66
CA VAL A 126 14.64 -1.43 -17.92
C VAL A 126 15.96 -2.19 -17.86
N GLY A 127 16.88 -1.90 -18.78
CA GLY A 127 18.25 -2.41 -18.78
C GLY A 127 19.09 -1.89 -17.60
N GLU A 128 20.35 -1.56 -17.82
CA GLU A 128 21.18 -0.93 -16.78
C GLU A 128 20.69 0.50 -16.50
N ILE A 129 20.53 0.83 -15.22
CA ILE A 129 20.24 2.18 -14.75
C ILE A 129 21.12 2.52 -13.54
N ARG A 130 21.74 3.69 -13.62
CA ARG A 130 22.39 4.37 -12.50
C ARG A 130 21.73 5.73 -12.38
N PHE A 131 21.15 5.99 -11.22
CA PHE A 131 20.34 7.18 -11.02
C PHE A 131 20.56 7.74 -9.60
N ASN A 132 20.67 9.06 -9.53
CA ASN A 132 20.71 9.82 -8.30
C ASN A 132 19.79 11.04 -8.48
N GLY A 133 18.79 11.17 -7.63
CA GLY A 133 17.78 12.22 -7.73
C GLY A 133 16.50 11.84 -7.01
N THR A 134 15.41 12.53 -7.31
CA THR A 134 14.10 12.33 -6.70
C THR A 134 13.27 11.26 -7.42
N ALA A 135 12.15 10.86 -6.81
CA ALA A 135 11.22 9.92 -7.42
C ALA A 135 10.56 10.48 -8.70
N ILE A 136 10.33 11.80 -8.77
CA ILE A 136 9.81 12.45 -9.98
C ILE A 136 10.85 12.44 -11.10
N GLU A 137 12.10 12.79 -10.78
CA GLU A 137 13.19 12.77 -11.75
C GLU A 137 13.44 11.35 -12.27
N LEU A 138 13.27 10.32 -11.43
CA LEU A 138 13.34 8.92 -11.89
C LEU A 138 12.28 8.65 -12.97
N VAL A 139 11.03 9.07 -12.77
CA VAL A 139 9.96 8.90 -13.77
C VAL A 139 10.31 9.62 -15.07
N GLN A 140 10.88 10.82 -15.00
CA GLN A 140 11.34 11.57 -16.17
C GLN A 140 12.49 10.87 -16.91
N VAL A 141 13.44 10.28 -16.17
CA VAL A 141 14.55 9.49 -16.76
C VAL A 141 14.01 8.24 -17.46
N LEU A 142 13.02 7.56 -16.87
CA LEU A 142 12.34 6.43 -17.51
C LEU A 142 11.59 6.86 -18.78
N ALA A 143 10.92 8.01 -18.74
CA ALA A 143 10.23 8.58 -19.90
C ALA A 143 11.20 8.90 -21.06
N LYS A 144 12.37 9.48 -20.76
CA LYS A 144 13.43 9.74 -21.75
C LYS A 144 14.01 8.45 -22.37
N ARG A 145 13.83 7.30 -21.72
CA ARG A 145 14.21 5.98 -22.23
C ARG A 145 13.10 5.30 -23.04
N GLY A 146 12.03 6.03 -23.38
CA GLY A 146 10.93 5.53 -24.21
C GLY A 146 9.84 4.79 -23.44
N ILE A 147 9.87 4.78 -22.10
CA ILE A 147 8.78 4.22 -21.29
C ILE A 147 7.67 5.26 -21.19
N GLU A 148 6.42 4.93 -21.56
CA GLU A 148 5.32 5.90 -21.62
C GLU A 148 4.78 6.31 -20.23
N LEU A 149 5.60 6.99 -19.44
CA LEU A 149 5.29 7.49 -18.11
C LEU A 149 5.35 9.02 -18.04
N THR A 150 4.62 9.59 -17.08
CA THR A 150 4.69 11.00 -16.73
C THR A 150 4.36 11.20 -15.25
N SER A 151 4.96 12.20 -14.61
CA SER A 151 4.56 12.69 -13.28
C SER A 151 3.67 13.94 -13.35
N TYR A 152 3.24 14.33 -14.55
CA TYR A 152 2.31 15.42 -14.80
C TYR A 152 1.03 14.88 -15.45
N GLY A 153 -0.12 15.19 -14.87
CA GLY A 153 -1.41 14.64 -15.24
C GLY A 153 -2.54 15.18 -14.36
N PRO A 154 -3.80 14.81 -14.66
CA PRO A 154 -4.96 15.38 -13.99
C PRO A 154 -4.86 15.22 -12.46
N GLN A 155 -5.11 16.32 -11.75
CA GLN A 155 -5.14 16.36 -10.30
C GLN A 155 -6.58 16.61 -9.84
N SER A 156 -7.07 15.82 -8.89
CA SER A 156 -8.25 16.22 -8.14
C SER A 156 -7.85 17.25 -7.08
N SER A 157 -8.79 18.12 -6.70
CA SER A 157 -8.57 19.14 -5.67
C SER A 157 -8.15 18.54 -4.31
N THR A 158 -8.57 17.30 -4.02
CA THR A 158 -8.19 16.56 -2.80
C THR A 158 -6.73 16.08 -2.79
N GLU A 159 -6.01 16.24 -3.89
CA GLU A 159 -4.63 15.78 -4.05
C GLU A 159 -3.61 16.93 -4.03
N LEU A 160 -4.09 18.17 -3.90
CA LEU A 160 -3.24 19.34 -3.71
C LEU A 160 -2.66 19.31 -2.28
N GLY A 161 -1.34 19.12 -2.16
CA GLY A 161 -0.60 19.27 -0.89
C GLY A 161 0.09 18.03 -0.32
N THR A 162 0.12 16.88 -1.01
CA THR A 162 0.66 15.62 -0.45
C THR A 162 1.96 15.11 -1.07
N GLU A 163 2.90 15.97 -1.45
CA GLU A 163 4.14 15.52 -2.11
C GLU A 163 5.37 15.69 -1.19
N ASN A 164 5.76 14.63 -0.46
CA ASN A 164 7.12 14.51 0.06
C ASN A 164 7.97 13.72 -0.95
N ILE A 165 8.18 14.37 -2.09
CA ILE A 165 8.87 13.87 -3.30
C ILE A 165 10.36 14.18 -3.29
N THR A 166 10.86 14.89 -2.27
CA THR A 166 12.22 15.43 -2.22
C THR A 166 13.26 14.45 -1.68
N ALA A 167 12.85 13.27 -1.19
CA ALA A 167 13.79 12.27 -0.73
C ALA A 167 14.70 11.81 -1.89
N ALA A 168 16.01 11.95 -1.69
CA ALA A 168 17.00 11.50 -2.65
C ALA A 168 17.00 9.97 -2.75
N LEU A 169 17.02 9.48 -3.97
CA LEU A 169 17.09 8.07 -4.35
C LEU A 169 18.47 7.80 -4.92
N HIS A 170 19.08 6.70 -4.50
CA HIS A 170 20.33 6.20 -5.06
C HIS A 170 20.08 4.82 -5.64
N ILE A 171 20.07 4.71 -6.96
CA ILE A 171 19.65 3.51 -7.67
C ILE A 171 20.79 3.01 -8.55
N ARG A 172 21.09 1.72 -8.42
CA ARG A 172 21.90 0.95 -9.36
C ARG A 172 21.21 -0.39 -9.58
N ALA A 173 20.68 -0.60 -10.78
CA ALA A 173 19.93 -1.80 -11.11
C ALA A 173 20.16 -2.22 -12.57
N THR A 174 19.94 -3.50 -12.86
CA THR A 174 20.08 -4.08 -14.20
C THR A 174 18.91 -5.03 -14.44
N ARG A 175 18.25 -4.93 -15.60
CA ARG A 175 17.11 -5.80 -15.99
C ARG A 175 16.02 -5.83 -14.92
N VAL A 176 15.55 -4.64 -14.54
CA VAL A 176 14.56 -4.45 -13.48
C VAL A 176 13.22 -4.04 -14.07
N ASN A 177 12.14 -4.59 -13.53
CA ASN A 177 10.79 -4.17 -13.89
C ASN A 177 10.52 -2.73 -13.40
N VAL A 178 9.83 -1.92 -14.19
CA VAL A 178 9.58 -0.50 -13.89
C VAL A 178 8.82 -0.32 -12.56
N ARG A 179 7.78 -1.11 -12.30
CA ARG A 179 7.04 -1.07 -11.03
C ARG A 179 7.93 -1.35 -9.83
N ASP A 180 8.72 -2.43 -9.93
CA ASP A 180 9.67 -2.81 -8.88
C ASP A 180 10.69 -1.70 -8.64
N LEU A 181 11.23 -1.11 -9.71
CA LEU A 181 12.22 -0.04 -9.66
C LEU A 181 11.67 1.22 -8.96
N ILE A 182 10.47 1.66 -9.36
CA ILE A 182 9.82 2.83 -8.77
C ILE A 182 9.51 2.55 -7.30
N THR A 183 8.99 1.36 -6.97
CA THR A 183 8.50 1.09 -5.62
C THR A 183 9.63 0.82 -4.64
N ASN A 184 10.58 -0.03 -5.00
CA ASN A 184 11.65 -0.46 -4.10
C ASN A 184 12.76 0.59 -3.95
N SER A 185 12.75 1.65 -4.75
CA SER A 185 13.63 2.80 -4.53
C SER A 185 13.11 3.76 -3.45
N LEU A 186 11.81 3.73 -3.12
CA LEU A 186 11.23 4.68 -2.17
C LEU A 186 11.59 4.34 -0.72
N PRO A 187 12.03 5.33 0.09
CA PRO A 187 12.16 5.12 1.52
C PRO A 187 10.77 4.95 2.14
N LEU A 188 10.57 3.87 2.90
CA LEU A 188 9.29 3.59 3.57
C LEU A 188 9.13 4.36 4.90
N LYS A 189 10.24 4.75 5.52
CA LYS A 189 10.22 5.49 6.80
C LYS A 189 9.49 6.82 6.62
N ASN A 190 8.56 7.12 7.53
CA ASN A 190 7.76 8.34 7.55
C ASN A 190 6.84 8.53 6.32
N ARG A 191 6.56 7.45 5.56
CA ARG A 191 5.58 7.49 4.48
C ARG A 191 4.20 6.99 4.92
N GLY A 192 3.18 7.52 4.28
CA GLY A 192 1.83 6.97 4.31
C GLY A 192 1.77 5.54 3.75
N ARG A 193 0.66 4.86 4.05
CA ARG A 193 0.44 3.45 3.68
C ARG A 193 0.12 3.22 2.21
N LEU A 194 -0.13 4.27 1.46
CA LEU A 194 -0.26 4.23 0.01
C LEU A 194 0.91 5.02 -0.56
N LEU A 195 1.85 4.36 -1.23
CA LEU A 195 3.15 4.93 -1.65
C LEU A 195 3.03 5.80 -2.89
N TRP A 196 2.29 5.31 -3.89
CA TRP A 196 2.02 6.01 -5.13
C TRP A 196 0.77 5.47 -5.79
N ILE A 197 0.22 6.27 -6.69
CA ILE A 197 -0.94 5.94 -7.52
C ILE A 197 -0.52 6.14 -8.98
N ALA A 198 -0.77 5.16 -9.84
CA ALA A 198 -0.60 5.29 -11.28
C ALA A 198 -1.96 5.24 -11.98
N ARG A 199 -2.19 6.17 -12.90
CA ARG A 199 -3.41 6.25 -13.72
C ARG A 199 -3.06 6.03 -15.18
N THR A 200 -3.77 5.14 -15.84
CA THR A 200 -3.54 4.83 -17.26
C THR A 200 -4.86 4.84 -17.99
N GLU A 201 -4.98 5.63 -19.06
CA GLU A 201 -6.15 5.53 -19.91
C GLU A 201 -6.07 4.27 -20.79
N LEU A 202 -7.18 3.55 -20.85
CA LEU A 202 -7.29 2.35 -21.69
C LEU A 202 -7.52 2.70 -23.16
N ILE A 203 -8.16 3.84 -23.43
CA ILE A 203 -8.52 4.29 -24.77
C ILE A 203 -7.53 5.38 -25.19
N GLY A 204 -6.89 5.19 -26.34
CA GLY A 204 -5.86 6.09 -26.88
C GLY A 204 -4.42 5.76 -26.45
N ASN A 205 -3.46 6.51 -27.01
CA ASN A 205 -2.02 6.40 -26.71
C ASN A 205 -1.61 7.30 -25.54
N GLN A 206 -2.43 7.31 -24.48
CA GLN A 206 -2.17 8.13 -23.31
C GLN A 206 -1.11 7.49 -22.41
N LYS A 207 -0.23 8.35 -21.87
CA LYS A 207 0.84 7.97 -20.96
C LYS A 207 0.28 7.51 -19.62
N THR A 208 1.01 6.63 -18.95
CA THR A 208 0.74 6.27 -17.55
C THR A 208 1.22 7.42 -16.65
N PHE A 209 0.29 8.01 -15.91
CA PHE A 209 0.58 9.08 -14.96
C PHE A 209 0.88 8.50 -13.58
N VAL A 210 2.08 8.74 -13.02
CA VAL A 210 2.49 8.25 -11.70
C VAL A 210 2.59 9.40 -10.71
N ARG A 211 1.85 9.32 -9.62
CA ARG A 211 1.86 10.28 -8.50
C ARG A 211 2.31 9.62 -7.22
N PHE A 212 3.34 10.18 -6.60
CA PHE A 212 3.81 9.76 -5.29
C PHE A 212 2.96 10.37 -4.18
N ARG A 213 2.79 9.62 -3.10
CA ARG A 213 2.06 10.04 -1.91
C ARG A 213 3.04 10.24 -0.75
N ARG A 214 2.66 11.15 0.15
CA ARG A 214 3.34 11.36 1.43
C ARG A 214 3.08 10.21 2.38
#